data_AF-A0A925VH62-F1
#
_entry.id   AF-A0A925VH62-F1
#
_cell.length_a   1.000
_cell.length_b   1.000
_cell.length_c   1.000
_cell.angle_alpha   90.00
_cell.angle_beta   90.00
_cell.angle_gamma   90.00
#
_symmetry.space_group_name_H-M   'P 1'
#
loop_
_entity.id
_entity.type
_entity.pdbx_description
1 polymer ?
#
loop_
_entity_poly.entity_id
_entity_poly.type
_entity_poly.pdbx_seq_one_letter_code
_entity_poly.pdbx_strand_id
1 'polypeptide(L)'
;MLVLFLDAACNHCKPLLARLRSEQLSNANAALVVISESAALRHDLPAEITVLVDPGWSTIARFGLRGTPAAAAVGADGALAQLAVHGVSAVHAALDQIMPQEARHELAPI
;
A
#
# COMPACT_ATOMS: atom_id res chain seq x y z
N MET A 1 9.81 0.58 -3.36
CA MET A 1 8.83 -0.20 -2.58
C MET A 1 7.86 0.75 -1.92
N LEU A 2 6.58 0.37 -1.78
CA LEU A 2 5.60 1.12 -0.99
C LEU A 2 5.25 0.35 0.28
N VAL A 3 5.34 1.02 1.42
CA VAL A 3 4.89 0.51 2.71
C VAL A 3 3.55 1.18 3.02
N LEU A 4 2.53 0.36 3.24
CA LEU A 4 1.17 0.77 3.54
C LEU A 4 0.87 0.42 5.01
N PHE A 5 0.31 1.37 5.75
CA PHE A 5 -0.18 1.15 7.10
C PHE A 5 -1.71 1.10 7.06
N LEU A 6 -2.25 -0.11 7.12
CA LEU A 6 -3.67 -0.40 6.96
C LEU A 6 -4.09 -1.44 8.00
N ASP A 7 -5.34 -1.39 8.43
CA ASP A 7 -5.88 -2.40 9.34
C ASP A 7 -7.31 -2.79 8.96
N ALA A 8 -7.68 -4.03 9.26
CA ALA A 8 -9.04 -4.53 9.04
C ALA A 8 -10.08 -3.80 9.92
N ALA A 9 -9.70 -3.37 11.13
CA ALA A 9 -10.56 -2.62 12.04
C ALA A 9 -10.72 -1.14 11.65
N CYS A 10 -9.88 -0.64 10.72
CA CYS A 10 -9.90 0.75 10.28
C CYS A 10 -10.98 0.98 9.20
N ASN A 11 -12.07 1.67 9.55
CA ASN A 11 -13.15 1.99 8.61
C ASN A 11 -12.68 2.78 7.39
N HIS A 12 -11.77 3.74 7.58
CA HIS A 12 -11.21 4.53 6.48
C HIS A 12 -10.31 3.69 5.55
N CYS A 13 -9.82 2.54 6.00
CA CYS A 13 -8.95 1.67 5.20
C CYS A 13 -9.75 0.79 4.23
N LYS A 14 -11.07 0.64 4.44
CA LYS A 14 -11.93 -0.24 3.62
C LYS A 14 -11.85 0.00 2.10
N PRO A 15 -11.87 1.26 1.59
CA PRO A 15 -11.75 1.49 0.15
C PRO A 15 -10.39 1.06 -0.41
N LEU A 16 -9.32 1.27 0.36
CA LEU A 16 -7.96 0.85 -0.02
C LEU A 16 -7.83 -0.68 -0.01
N LEU A 17 -8.35 -1.35 1.01
CA LEU A 17 -8.36 -2.81 1.09
C LEU A 17 -9.17 -3.42 -0.05
N ALA A 18 -10.32 -2.84 -0.40
CA ALA A 18 -11.11 -3.28 -1.55
C ALA A 18 -10.32 -3.17 -2.86
N ARG A 19 -9.59 -2.06 -3.05
CA ARG A 19 -8.70 -1.90 -4.19
C ARG A 19 -7.59 -2.95 -4.22
N LEU A 20 -6.84 -3.11 -3.13
CA LEU A 20 -5.75 -4.09 -3.06
C LEU A 20 -6.22 -5.53 -3.33
N ARG A 21 -7.45 -5.88 -2.95
CA ARG A 21 -8.06 -7.18 -3.26
C ARG A 21 -8.40 -7.37 -4.74
N SER A 22 -8.75 -6.29 -5.44
CA SER A 22 -9.13 -6.34 -6.85
C SER A 22 -7.97 -6.15 -7.82
N GLU A 23 -6.85 -5.58 -7.35
CA GLU A 23 -5.68 -5.32 -8.18
C GLU A 23 -4.96 -6.61 -8.52
N GLN A 24 -4.78 -6.87 -9.82
CA GLN A 24 -3.94 -7.96 -10.29
C GLN A 24 -2.49 -7.46 -10.29
N LEU A 25 -1.72 -7.82 -9.26
CA LEU A 25 -0.31 -7.44 -9.11
C LEU A 25 0.61 -8.30 -10.00
N SER A 26 0.27 -8.42 -11.29
CA SER A 26 1.02 -9.23 -12.26
C SER A 26 2.41 -8.67 -12.56
N ASN A 27 2.64 -7.38 -12.28
CA ASN A 27 3.92 -6.72 -12.50
C ASN A 27 4.73 -6.67 -11.20
N ALA A 28 5.64 -7.64 -11.07
CA ALA A 28 6.57 -7.89 -9.96
C ALA A 28 7.49 -6.71 -9.57
N ASN A 29 7.38 -5.54 -10.21
CA ASN A 29 8.23 -4.38 -9.93
C ASN A 29 7.70 -3.50 -8.78
N ALA A 30 6.41 -3.60 -8.43
CA ALA A 30 5.83 -2.87 -7.32
C ALA A 30 5.85 -3.72 -6.04
N ALA A 31 6.97 -3.72 -5.31
CA ALA A 31 7.01 -4.31 -3.98
C ALA A 31 6.05 -3.54 -3.06
N LEU A 32 4.96 -4.19 -2.64
CA LEU A 32 4.03 -3.69 -1.63
C LEU A 32 4.21 -4.44 -0.32
N VAL A 33 4.28 -3.67 0.76
CA VAL A 33 4.28 -4.19 2.13
C VAL A 33 3.11 -3.54 2.85
N VAL A 34 2.24 -4.34 3.46
CA VAL A 34 1.19 -3.87 4.37
C VAL A 34 1.64 -4.16 5.79
N ILE A 35 1.61 -3.14 6.64
CA ILE A 35 1.81 -3.25 8.09
C ILE A 35 0.46 -3.04 8.77
N SER A 36 0.04 -4.02 9.56
CA SER A 36 -1.24 -4.03 10.28
C SER A 36 -1.07 -4.38 11.76
N GLU A 37 -2.07 -4.10 12.59
CA GLU A 37 -2.01 -4.39 14.03
C GLU A 37 -2.12 -5.88 14.32
N SER A 38 -2.84 -6.61 13.47
CA SER A 38 -3.05 -8.05 13.58
C SER A 38 -2.80 -8.76 12.25
N ALA A 39 -2.78 -10.10 12.28
CA ALA A 39 -2.61 -10.92 11.08
C ALA A 39 -3.88 -11.01 10.20
N ALA A 40 -4.96 -10.30 10.53
CA ALA A 40 -6.26 -10.41 9.85
C ALA A 40 -6.17 -10.18 8.33
N LEU A 41 -5.29 -9.28 7.88
CA LEU A 41 -5.12 -8.97 6.46
C LEU A 41 -4.32 -10.01 5.68
N ARG A 42 -3.58 -10.92 6.34
CA ARG A 42 -2.71 -11.90 5.66
C ARG A 42 -3.48 -12.87 4.76
N HIS A 43 -4.73 -13.16 5.10
CA HIS A 43 -5.62 -14.03 4.30
C HIS A 43 -6.62 -13.26 3.45
N ASP A 44 -6.76 -11.94 3.67
CA ASP A 44 -7.69 -11.08 2.94
C ASP A 44 -7.04 -10.45 1.70
N LEU A 45 -5.71 -10.32 1.68
CA LEU A 45 -4.97 -9.70 0.59
C LEU A 45 -4.31 -10.73 -0.34
N PRO A 46 -4.03 -10.36 -1.61
CA PRO A 46 -3.26 -11.19 -2.55
C PRO A 46 -1.92 -11.64 -1.97
N ALA A 47 -1.48 -12.85 -2.34
CA ALA A 47 -0.28 -13.48 -1.79
C ALA A 47 1.02 -12.75 -2.17
N GLU A 48 0.98 -11.93 -3.22
CA GLU A 48 2.06 -11.07 -3.69
C GLU A 48 2.31 -9.89 -2.74
N ILE A 49 1.31 -9.53 -1.91
CA ILE A 49 1.43 -8.46 -0.91
C ILE A 49 2.01 -9.03 0.37
N THR A 50 3.17 -8.51 0.79
CA THR A 50 3.76 -8.92 2.07
C THR A 50 3.01 -8.25 3.21
N VAL A 51 2.36 -9.05 4.06
CA VAL A 51 1.71 -8.55 5.29
C VAL A 51 2.60 -8.79 6.51
N LEU A 52 3.01 -7.70 7.15
CA LEU A 52 3.74 -7.64 8.41
C LEU A 52 2.80 -7.21 9.54
N VAL A 53 3.01 -7.77 10.73
CA VAL A 53 2.20 -7.46 11.91
C VAL A 53 3.04 -6.62 12.88
N ASP A 54 2.52 -5.44 13.24
CA ASP A 54 3.13 -4.50 14.18
C ASP A 54 2.12 -4.13 15.27
N PRO A 55 1.96 -4.97 16.30
CA PRO A 55 1.04 -4.69 17.40
C PRO A 55 1.43 -3.39 18.09
N GLY A 56 0.48 -2.47 18.27
CA GLY A 56 0.71 -1.17 18.90
C GLY A 56 1.33 -0.10 17.98
N TRP A 57 1.46 -0.37 16.68
CA TRP A 57 1.84 0.64 15.67
C TRP A 57 3.17 1.34 15.95
N SER A 58 4.17 0.62 16.46
CA SER A 58 5.47 1.21 16.79
C SER A 58 6.26 1.65 15.54
N THR A 59 6.04 0.97 14.43
CA THR A 59 6.73 1.19 13.15
C THR A 59 6.24 2.47 12.48
N ILE A 60 4.94 2.76 12.51
CA ILE A 60 4.39 3.95 11.83
C ILE A 60 5.03 5.25 12.33
N ALA A 61 5.31 5.32 13.63
CA ALA A 61 5.98 6.46 14.26
C ALA A 61 7.43 6.63 13.78
N ARG A 62 8.13 5.53 13.48
CA ARG A 62 9.51 5.57 12.92
C ARG A 62 9.55 6.10 11.50
N PHE A 63 8.45 5.98 10.77
CA PHE A 63 8.25 6.63 9.47
C PHE A 63 7.80 8.10 9.60
N GLY A 64 7.67 8.64 10.81
CA GLY A 64 7.13 9.98 11.04
C GLY A 64 5.63 10.10 10.76
N LEU A 65 4.94 8.97 10.59
CA LEU A 65 3.52 8.90 10.26
C LEU A 65 2.68 8.64 11.53
N ARG A 66 1.39 8.98 11.50
CA ARG A 66 0.42 8.71 12.58
C ARG A 66 -0.92 8.27 11.99
N GLY A 67 -1.49 7.23 12.59
CA GLY A 67 -2.81 6.71 12.24
C GLY A 67 -2.86 6.05 10.86
N THR A 68 -4.00 5.43 10.57
CA THR A 68 -4.27 4.71 9.31
C THR A 68 -5.48 5.31 8.60
N PRO A 69 -5.52 5.30 7.25
CA PRO A 69 -4.49 4.77 6.35
C PRO A 69 -3.32 5.74 6.19
N ALA A 70 -2.12 5.18 6.03
CA ALA A 70 -0.92 5.94 5.69
C ALA A 70 -0.02 5.14 4.75
N ALA A 71 0.91 5.82 4.08
CA ALA A 71 1.88 5.16 3.21
C ALA A 71 3.22 5.89 3.21
N ALA A 72 4.29 5.14 2.96
CA ALA A 72 5.62 5.67 2.74
C ALA A 72 6.32 4.92 1.60
N ALA A 73 7.08 5.65 0.78
CA ALA A 73 7.95 5.02 -0.21
C ALA A 73 9.35 4.77 0.37
N VAL A 74 9.90 3.61 0.04
CA VAL A 74 11.26 3.20 0.42
C VAL A 74 12.04 2.95 -0.87
N GLY A 75 13.19 3.62 -0.98
CA GLY A 75 14.13 3.52 -2.08
C GLY A 75 14.82 2.15 -2.16
N ALA A 76 15.48 1.87 -3.28
CA ALA A 76 16.22 0.62 -3.48
C ALA A 76 17.44 0.48 -2.54
N ASP A 77 17.94 1.60 -2.03
CA ASP A 77 18.99 1.70 -1.01
C ASP A 77 18.47 1.50 0.42
N GLY A 78 17.16 1.28 0.59
CA GLY A 78 16.52 1.14 1.89
C GLY A 78 16.23 2.47 2.60
N ALA A 79 16.55 3.62 1.97
CA ALA A 79 16.24 4.92 2.54
C ALA A 79 14.74 5.26 2.37
N LEU A 80 14.20 6.04 3.31
CA LEU A 80 12.88 6.63 3.11
C LEU A 80 12.94 7.63 1.96
N ALA A 81 12.14 7.40 0.93
CA ALA A 81 11.95 8.39 -0.11
C ALA A 81 11.12 9.56 0.44
N GLN A 82 11.14 10.71 -0.24
CA GLN A 82 10.43 11.94 0.18
C GLN A 82 8.89 11.82 0.19
N LEU A 83 8.34 10.62 -0.02
CA LEU A 83 6.90 10.36 -0.01
C LEU A 83 6.50 9.68 1.29
N ALA A 84 5.79 10.41 2.15
CA ALA A 84 5.13 9.95 3.35
C ALA A 84 3.76 10.64 3.44
N VAL A 85 2.68 9.89 3.38
CA VAL A 85 1.31 10.43 3.21
C VAL A 85 0.30 9.81 4.16
N HIS A 86 -0.75 10.57 4.49
CA HIS A 86 -1.87 10.14 5.33
C HIS A 86 -3.20 10.31 4.62
N GLY A 87 -4.15 9.45 4.97
CA GLY A 87 -5.53 9.55 4.53
C GLY A 87 -5.79 8.84 3.19
N VAL A 88 -7.06 8.50 3.00
CA VAL A 88 -7.53 7.61 1.92
C VAL A 88 -7.09 8.11 0.54
N SER A 89 -7.36 9.38 0.24
CA SER A 89 -7.08 9.97 -1.07
C SER A 89 -5.59 10.02 -1.40
N ALA A 90 -4.76 10.41 -0.42
CA ALA A 90 -3.31 10.52 -0.66
C ALA A 90 -2.66 9.14 -0.81
N VAL A 91 -3.14 8.13 -0.08
CA VAL A 91 -2.66 6.75 -0.23
C VAL A 91 -3.09 6.16 -1.57
N HIS A 92 -4.30 6.44 -2.07
CA HIS A 92 -4.67 6.07 -3.44
C HIS A 92 -3.74 6.69 -4.48
N ALA A 93 -3.45 8.00 -4.35
CA ALA A 93 -2.53 8.67 -5.27
C ALA A 93 -1.10 8.08 -5.21
N ALA A 94 -0.65 7.66 -4.03
CA ALA A 94 0.65 6.97 -3.88
C ALA A 94 0.65 5.59 -4.55
N LEU A 95 -0.47 4.84 -4.47
CA LEU A 95 -0.63 3.58 -5.19
C LEU A 95 -0.61 3.79 -6.70
N ASP A 96 -1.29 4.83 -7.21
CA ASP A 96 -1.32 5.15 -8.64
C ASP A 96 0.07 5.46 -9.23
N GLN A 97 0.98 6.02 -8.42
CA GLN A 97 2.34 6.33 -8.85
C GLN A 97 3.23 5.09 -8.98
N ILE A 98 2.92 4.01 -8.26
CA ILE A 98 3.79 2.83 -8.12
C ILE A 98 3.20 1.60 -8.82
N MET A 99 1.88 1.56 -8.95
CA MET A 99 1.14 0.68 -9.84
C MET A 99 0.74 1.47 -11.07
N PRO A 100 1.68 1.78 -12.00
CA PRO A 100 1.26 2.35 -13.25
C PRO A 100 0.25 1.38 -13.85
N GLN A 101 -0.98 1.88 -14.09
CA GLN A 101 -1.93 1.18 -14.93
C GLN A 101 -1.17 0.86 -16.21
N GLU A 102 -1.01 -0.43 -16.52
CA GLU A 102 -0.63 -0.83 -17.86
C GLU A 102 -1.57 -0.07 -18.78
N ALA A 103 -0.99 0.86 -19.52
CA ALA A 103 -1.73 1.74 -20.38
C ALA A 103 -2.72 0.86 -21.17
N ARG A 104 -3.97 1.31 -21.24
CA ARG A 104 -4.85 0.99 -22.36
C ARG A 104 -4.10 1.40 -23.64
N HIS A 105 -3.18 0.56 -24.09
CA HIS A 105 -2.36 0.74 -25.28
C HIS A 105 -2.61 -0.37 -26.30
N GLU A 106 -3.77 -1.02 -26.21
CA GLU A 106 -4.36 -1.71 -27.34
C GLU A 106 -5.79 -1.19 -27.48
N LEU A 107 -6.15 -0.82 -28.72
CA LEU A 107 -7.48 -0.38 -29.19
C LEU A 107 -7.77 1.13 -29.19
N ALA A 108 -6.97 1.88 -29.94
CA ALA A 108 -7.54 2.89 -30.84
C ALA A 108 -6.92 2.69 -32.25
N PRO A 109 -7.64 2.09 -33.21
CA PRO A 109 -7.20 2.08 -34.60
C PRO A 109 -7.31 3.49 -35.20
N ILE A 110 -6.32 3.83 -36.04
CA ILE A 110 -6.29 4.99 -36.94
C ILE A 110 -7.35 4.81 -38.03
#